data_AF-A0A151JEA7-F1
#
_entry.id   AF-A0A151JEA7-F1
#
_cell.length_a   1.000
_cell.length_b   1.000
_cell.length_c   1.000
_cell.angle_alpha   90.00
_cell.angle_beta   90.00
_cell.angle_gamma   90.00
#
_symmetry.space_group_name_H-M   'P 1'
#
loop_
_entity.id
_entity.type
_entity.pdbx_description
1 polymer ?
#
loop_
_entity_poly.entity_id
_entity_poly.type
_entity_poly.pdbx_seq_one_letter_code
_entity_poly.pdbx_strand_id
1 'polypeptide(L)'
;MTTLHNNEFTFNIEGLSEISFAETDHKVTSGQPYEGVTCKGNTLIVKAGRHNSKDVAKWFLNNTRAGGCIAKTYNDERPEELNFAVRGKLSLYIHGVTYTFDDFVIGQGHFLSNNNWWIGSKEMFGVTWGNVNQHYAEGLVKDSLRVVKNIISENPVGSVVGSAKLIVDILGKRKVGSGSIAAQTSESDTEVELFLFQMNNSDTDASMTGRYQHP
;
A
#
# COMPACT_ATOMS: atom_id res chain seq x y z
N MET A 1 -30.47 11.32 5.67
CA MET A 1 -29.43 12.29 5.32
C MET A 1 -28.12 11.54 5.24
N THR A 2 -27.30 11.83 4.22
CA THR A 2 -25.93 11.31 4.15
C THR A 2 -25.02 12.23 4.96
N THR A 3 -24.00 11.67 5.58
CA THR A 3 -23.12 12.38 6.52
C THR A 3 -21.71 12.38 5.96
N LEU A 4 -21.07 13.55 5.91
CA LEU A 4 -19.66 13.66 5.58
C LEU A 4 -18.83 13.32 6.82
N HIS A 5 -17.80 12.49 6.65
CA HIS A 5 -16.87 12.12 7.71
C HIS A 5 -15.43 12.46 7.31
N ASN A 6 -14.61 12.80 8.30
CA ASN A 6 -13.15 12.75 8.18
C ASN A 6 -12.72 11.29 8.42
N ASN A 7 -12.29 10.61 7.37
CA ASN A 7 -11.82 9.23 7.46
C ASN A 7 -10.31 9.22 7.47
N GLU A 8 -9.73 8.90 8.61
CA GLU A 8 -8.29 9.00 8.85
C GLU A 8 -7.61 7.64 8.64
N PHE A 9 -6.51 7.66 7.89
CA PHE A 9 -5.60 6.55 7.69
C PHE A 9 -4.17 7.01 7.98
N THR A 10 -3.46 6.33 8.89
CA THR A 10 -2.16 6.79 9.37
C THR A 10 -1.02 5.89 8.92
N PHE A 11 0.10 6.48 8.51
CA PHE A 11 1.33 5.77 8.17
C PHE A 11 2.28 5.82 9.37
N ASN A 12 2.51 4.67 10.01
CA ASN A 12 3.40 4.49 11.16
C ASN A 12 4.76 3.99 10.67
N ILE A 13 5.54 4.89 10.09
CA ILE A 13 6.84 4.56 9.49
C ILE A 13 7.93 5.30 10.25
N GLU A 14 8.96 4.58 10.69
CA GLU A 14 10.10 5.20 11.37
C GLU A 14 10.76 6.24 10.45
N GLY A 15 11.04 7.42 11.01
CA GLY A 15 11.65 8.51 10.26
C GLY A 15 10.74 9.29 9.31
N LEU A 16 9.48 8.87 9.16
CA LEU A 16 8.48 9.60 8.40
C LEU A 16 8.14 10.92 9.09
N SER A 17 8.25 12.01 8.34
CA SER A 17 7.93 13.35 8.85
C SER A 17 6.73 13.97 8.14
N GLU A 18 6.49 13.60 6.89
CA GLU A 18 5.36 14.10 6.10
C GLU A 18 4.91 13.07 5.06
N ILE A 19 3.61 13.09 4.74
CA ILE A 19 3.06 12.44 3.57
C ILE A 19 2.38 13.47 2.66
N SER A 20 2.34 13.16 1.37
CA SER A 20 1.43 13.81 0.43
C SER A 20 0.71 12.78 -0.43
N PHE A 21 -0.50 13.13 -0.86
CA PHE A 21 -1.30 12.28 -1.73
C PHE A 21 -1.95 13.14 -2.80
N ALA A 22 -1.45 13.04 -4.03
CA ALA A 22 -2.06 13.69 -5.19
C ALA A 22 -3.13 12.75 -5.76
N GLU A 23 -4.38 12.96 -5.34
CA GLU A 23 -5.53 12.21 -5.83
C GLU A 23 -5.67 12.36 -7.35
N THR A 24 -5.82 11.24 -8.05
CA THR A 24 -6.05 11.20 -9.50
C THR A 24 -7.44 10.70 -9.86
N ASP A 25 -8.06 9.88 -9.02
CA ASP A 25 -9.39 9.33 -9.23
C ASP A 25 -9.99 8.81 -7.91
N HIS A 26 -11.31 8.67 -7.83
CA HIS A 26 -11.99 8.13 -6.66
C HIS A 26 -13.31 7.43 -7.01
N LYS A 27 -13.82 6.68 -6.04
CA LYS A 27 -15.16 6.11 -6.08
C LYS A 27 -15.82 6.21 -4.72
N VAL A 28 -16.99 6.84 -4.69
CA VAL A 28 -17.91 6.84 -3.55
C VAL A 28 -19.22 6.19 -3.97
N THR A 29 -19.97 5.67 -2.99
CA THR A 29 -21.32 5.17 -3.25
C THR A 29 -22.24 6.30 -3.70
N SER A 30 -23.10 6.03 -4.68
CA SER A 30 -24.03 7.02 -5.24
C SER A 30 -24.84 7.72 -4.13
N GLY A 31 -24.90 9.05 -4.18
CA GLY A 31 -25.59 9.88 -3.18
C GLY A 31 -24.80 10.16 -1.90
N GLN A 32 -23.63 9.55 -1.68
CA GLN A 32 -22.74 9.91 -0.58
C GLN A 32 -21.92 11.17 -0.91
N PRO A 33 -21.66 12.03 0.09
CA PRO A 33 -20.82 13.21 -0.11
C PRO A 33 -19.35 12.83 -0.28
N TYR A 34 -18.61 13.66 -1.00
CA TYR A 34 -17.16 13.57 -1.19
C TYR A 34 -16.56 14.98 -1.31
N GLU A 35 -15.50 15.26 -0.56
CA GLU A 35 -14.80 16.57 -0.59
C GLU A 35 -13.28 16.42 -0.76
N GLY A 36 -12.82 15.28 -1.29
CA GLY A 36 -11.42 15.05 -1.61
C GLY A 36 -10.57 14.48 -0.48
N VAL A 37 -9.27 14.40 -0.75
CA VAL A 37 -8.24 13.91 0.15
C VAL A 37 -7.34 15.06 0.62
N THR A 38 -6.98 15.04 1.90
CA THR A 38 -5.97 15.94 2.48
C THR A 38 -4.97 15.15 3.33
N CYS A 39 -3.78 15.69 3.55
CA CYS A 39 -2.75 15.07 4.39
C CYS A 39 -2.37 16.02 5.53
N LYS A 40 -2.08 15.47 6.71
CA LYS A 40 -1.59 16.20 7.88
C LYS A 40 -0.58 15.35 8.63
N GLY A 41 0.69 15.75 8.62
CA GLY A 41 1.77 14.94 9.20
C GLY A 41 1.86 13.60 8.49
N ASN A 42 1.64 12.51 9.22
CA ASN A 42 1.60 11.14 8.70
C ASN A 42 0.18 10.57 8.50
N THR A 43 -0.86 11.41 8.59
CA THR A 43 -2.26 10.99 8.44
C THR A 43 -2.85 11.51 7.14
N LEU A 44 -3.45 10.60 6.37
CA LEU A 44 -4.27 10.89 5.21
C LEU A 44 -5.74 10.94 5.64
N ILE A 45 -6.46 11.96 5.19
CA ILE A 45 -7.85 12.22 5.54
C ILE A 45 -8.68 12.23 4.27
N VAL A 46 -9.55 11.23 4.11
CA VAL A 46 -10.55 11.18 3.04
C VAL A 46 -11.87 11.74 3.56
N LYS A 47 -12.33 12.85 2.99
CA LYS A 47 -13.62 13.46 3.33
C LYS A 47 -14.72 12.82 2.51
N ALA A 48 -15.40 11.83 3.09
CA ALA A 48 -16.39 11.02 2.37
C ALA A 48 -17.49 10.48 3.30
N GLY A 49 -18.64 10.20 2.71
CA GLY A 49 -19.69 9.43 3.37
C GLY A 49 -19.35 7.95 3.54
N ARG A 50 -20.06 7.28 4.46
CA ARG A 50 -19.86 5.86 4.77
C ARG A 50 -21.10 5.06 4.37
N HIS A 51 -21.05 4.48 3.19
CA HIS A 51 -22.07 3.54 2.74
C HIS A 51 -21.42 2.47 1.88
N ASN A 52 -21.37 1.25 2.40
CA ASN A 52 -20.81 0.10 1.70
C ASN A 52 -21.45 -0.10 0.33
N SER A 53 -20.62 -0.42 -0.66
CA SER A 53 -21.06 -0.78 -2.01
C SER A 53 -20.08 -1.72 -2.68
N LYS A 54 -20.65 -2.74 -3.35
CA LYS A 54 -19.91 -3.66 -4.23
C LYS A 54 -19.28 -2.95 -5.42
N ASP A 55 -19.90 -1.86 -5.89
CA ASP A 55 -19.36 -1.09 -7.02
C ASP A 55 -18.07 -0.35 -6.64
N VAL A 56 -17.97 0.11 -5.39
CA VAL A 56 -16.74 0.73 -4.86
C VAL A 56 -15.65 -0.33 -4.72
N ALA A 57 -15.98 -1.50 -4.15
CA ALA A 57 -15.03 -2.61 -4.04
C ALA A 57 -14.54 -3.09 -5.42
N LYS A 58 -15.44 -3.20 -6.40
CA LYS A 58 -15.09 -3.54 -7.78
C LYS A 58 -14.18 -2.49 -8.42
N TRP A 59 -14.47 -1.20 -8.21
CA TRP A 59 -13.61 -0.12 -8.70
C TRP A 59 -12.22 -0.19 -8.06
N PHE A 60 -12.13 -0.42 -6.75
CA PHE A 60 -10.87 -0.60 -6.04
C PHE A 60 -10.05 -1.74 -6.67
N LEU A 61 -10.67 -2.91 -6.85
CA LEU A 61 -10.02 -4.09 -7.42
C LEU A 61 -9.58 -3.91 -8.88
N ASN A 62 -10.31 -3.14 -9.69
CA ASN A 62 -9.90 -2.80 -11.05
C ASN A 62 -8.67 -1.86 -11.09
N ASN A 63 -8.41 -1.17 -9.99
CA ASN A 63 -7.27 -0.28 -9.82
C ASN A 63 -6.11 -0.92 -9.05
N THR A 64 -6.24 -2.18 -8.66
CA THR A 64 -5.16 -2.97 -8.07
C THR A 64 -4.84 -4.18 -8.93
N ARG A 65 -3.66 -4.77 -8.72
CA ARG A 65 -3.36 -6.10 -9.26
C ARG A 65 -4.19 -7.16 -8.54
N ALA A 66 -4.46 -8.29 -9.20
CA ALA A 66 -4.94 -9.49 -8.51
C ALA A 66 -3.94 -9.92 -7.42
N GLY A 67 -4.40 -10.00 -6.17
CA GLY A 67 -3.52 -10.23 -5.00
C GLY A 67 -2.61 -9.04 -4.66
N GLY A 68 -2.81 -7.87 -5.27
CA GLY A 68 -2.05 -6.63 -5.00
C GLY A 68 -2.76 -5.66 -4.06
N CYS A 69 -3.66 -6.17 -3.24
CA CYS A 69 -4.30 -5.41 -2.17
C CYS A 69 -4.25 -6.17 -0.85
N ILE A 70 -4.20 -5.41 0.24
CA ILE A 70 -4.01 -5.93 1.58
C ILE A 70 -4.92 -5.20 2.56
N ALA A 71 -5.34 -5.90 3.62
CA ALA A 71 -6.11 -5.38 4.74
C ALA A 71 -5.48 -5.80 6.07
N LYS A 72 -6.11 -5.45 7.20
CA LYS A 72 -5.62 -5.83 8.54
C LYS A 72 -5.31 -7.34 8.65
N THR A 73 -6.21 -8.20 8.17
CA THR A 73 -5.99 -9.65 8.29
C THR A 73 -5.22 -10.19 7.10
N TYR A 74 -4.49 -11.26 7.34
CA TYR A 74 -3.63 -11.88 6.34
C TYR A 74 -4.35 -12.84 5.39
N ASN A 75 -5.62 -13.16 5.68
CA ASN A 75 -6.46 -14.05 4.88
C ASN A 75 -7.45 -13.27 4.01
N ASP A 76 -7.55 -11.96 4.20
CA ASP A 76 -8.43 -11.09 3.43
C ASP A 76 -7.76 -10.74 2.11
N GLU A 77 -8.15 -11.41 1.04
CA GLU A 77 -7.53 -11.25 -0.29
C GLU A 77 -8.15 -10.10 -1.09
N ARG A 78 -9.40 -9.72 -0.79
CA ARG A 78 -10.15 -8.68 -1.51
C ARG A 78 -11.33 -8.15 -0.69
N PRO A 79 -11.68 -6.86 -0.81
CA PRO A 79 -12.90 -6.33 -0.21
C PRO A 79 -14.13 -6.80 -1.00
N GLU A 80 -15.21 -7.13 -0.30
CA GLU A 80 -16.51 -7.41 -0.92
C GLU A 80 -17.31 -6.12 -1.16
N GLU A 81 -17.25 -5.20 -0.19
CA GLU A 81 -17.88 -3.90 -0.24
C GLU A 81 -16.97 -2.85 0.40
N LEU A 82 -17.00 -1.63 -0.13
CA LEU A 82 -16.28 -0.48 0.42
C LEU A 82 -17.22 0.73 0.51
N ASN A 83 -16.97 1.58 1.49
CA ASN A 83 -17.63 2.88 1.64
C ASN A 83 -17.19 3.84 0.52
N PHE A 84 -15.88 3.92 0.32
CA PHE A 84 -15.20 4.74 -0.67
C PHE A 84 -13.82 4.15 -0.98
N ALA A 85 -13.24 4.58 -2.09
CA ALA A 85 -11.86 4.34 -2.45
C ALA A 85 -11.29 5.55 -3.21
N VAL A 86 -10.01 5.81 -3.02
CA VAL A 86 -9.26 6.87 -3.69
C VAL A 86 -7.99 6.28 -4.31
N ARG A 87 -7.61 6.76 -5.48
CA ARG A 87 -6.36 6.44 -6.17
C ARG A 87 -5.57 7.71 -6.40
N GLY A 88 -4.25 7.62 -6.26
CA GLY A 88 -3.39 8.77 -6.45
C GLY A 88 -1.92 8.41 -6.36
N LYS A 89 -1.09 9.45 -6.43
CA LYS A 89 0.33 9.35 -6.15
C LYS A 89 0.57 9.59 -4.66
N LEU A 90 1.02 8.55 -3.95
CA LEU A 90 1.45 8.65 -2.56
C LEU A 90 2.93 9.03 -2.52
N SER A 91 3.29 10.03 -1.73
CA SER A 91 4.68 10.37 -1.42
C SER A 91 4.91 10.30 0.09
N LEU A 92 5.99 9.62 0.48
CA LEU A 92 6.43 9.50 1.88
C LEU A 92 7.76 10.23 2.02
N TYR A 93 7.84 11.19 2.94
CA TYR A 93 9.07 11.92 3.24
C TYR A 93 9.73 11.35 4.51
N ILE A 94 10.75 10.52 4.30
CA ILE A 94 11.42 9.72 5.33
C ILE A 94 12.89 10.14 5.37
N HIS A 95 13.36 10.60 6.53
CA HIS A 95 14.77 10.97 6.75
C HIS A 95 15.39 11.91 5.70
N GLY A 96 14.61 12.81 5.11
CA GLY A 96 15.11 13.74 4.10
C GLY A 96 14.93 13.29 2.65
N VAL A 97 14.43 12.08 2.42
CA VAL A 97 14.22 11.49 1.08
C VAL A 97 12.73 11.31 0.82
N THR A 98 12.29 11.63 -0.40
CA THR A 98 10.92 11.39 -0.83
C THR A 98 10.84 10.07 -1.59
N TYR A 99 9.98 9.16 -1.13
CA TYR A 99 9.64 7.91 -1.80
C TYR A 99 8.25 7.99 -2.39
N THR A 100 8.10 7.73 -3.69
CA THR A 100 6.82 7.88 -4.38
C THR A 100 6.30 6.58 -4.95
N PHE A 101 4.99 6.38 -4.78
CA PHE A 101 4.21 5.25 -5.30
C PHE A 101 3.11 5.80 -6.21
N ASP A 102 3.20 5.49 -7.50
CA ASP A 102 2.15 5.83 -8.45
C ASP A 102 0.99 4.82 -8.35
N ASP A 103 -0.22 5.28 -8.70
CA ASP A 103 -1.44 4.46 -8.68
C ASP A 103 -1.71 3.73 -7.35
N PHE A 104 -1.32 4.36 -6.23
CA PHE A 104 -1.61 3.85 -4.90
C PHE A 104 -3.10 4.03 -4.59
N VAL A 105 -3.74 2.96 -4.15
CA VAL A 105 -5.18 2.92 -3.88
C VAL A 105 -5.41 2.71 -2.40
N ILE A 106 -6.27 3.53 -1.80
CA ILE A 106 -6.68 3.43 -0.40
C ILE A 106 -8.21 3.35 -0.36
N GLY A 107 -8.74 2.37 0.36
CA GLY A 107 -10.17 2.15 0.50
C GLY A 107 -10.55 1.91 1.95
N GLN A 108 -11.75 2.33 2.32
CA GLN A 108 -12.34 2.00 3.61
C GLN A 108 -13.61 1.20 3.37
N GLY A 109 -13.75 0.06 4.05
CA GLY A 109 -14.98 -0.70 4.16
C GLY A 109 -15.56 -0.62 5.57
N HIS A 110 -16.47 -1.54 5.83
CA HIS A 110 -17.08 -1.71 7.14
C HIS A 110 -17.22 -3.20 7.46
N PHE A 111 -16.74 -3.61 8.62
CA PHE A 111 -16.84 -4.97 9.13
C PHE A 111 -17.30 -4.95 10.60
N LEU A 112 -18.47 -5.54 10.85
CA LEU A 112 -19.13 -5.56 12.16
C LEU A 112 -19.28 -4.15 12.74
N SER A 113 -18.64 -3.85 13.87
CA SER A 113 -18.71 -2.54 14.53
C SER A 113 -17.56 -1.60 14.15
N ASN A 114 -16.66 -2.02 13.25
CA ASN A 114 -15.44 -1.29 12.92
C ASN A 114 -15.31 -1.04 11.43
N ASN A 115 -14.66 0.06 11.06
CA ASN A 115 -14.23 0.26 9.69
C ASN A 115 -12.91 -0.48 9.48
N ASN A 116 -12.80 -1.18 8.35
CA ASN A 116 -11.56 -1.82 7.91
C ASN A 116 -10.98 -1.04 6.73
N TRP A 117 -9.67 -0.83 6.73
CA TRP A 117 -8.99 -0.21 5.59
C TRP A 117 -8.28 -1.23 4.73
N TRP A 118 -8.11 -0.81 3.48
CA TRP A 118 -7.46 -1.54 2.41
C TRP A 118 -6.48 -0.61 1.71
N ILE A 119 -5.30 -1.12 1.39
CA ILE A 119 -4.37 -0.46 0.49
C ILE A 119 -4.03 -1.40 -0.67
N GLY A 120 -3.59 -0.85 -1.78
CA GLY A 120 -3.15 -1.64 -2.93
C GLY A 120 -2.57 -0.79 -4.04
N SER A 121 -2.10 -1.46 -5.09
CA SER A 121 -1.66 -0.84 -6.34
C SER A 121 -1.64 -1.91 -7.44
N LYS A 122 -1.50 -1.49 -8.69
CA LYS A 122 -1.14 -2.40 -9.79
C LYS A 122 0.31 -2.91 -9.68
N GLU A 123 1.14 -2.23 -8.91
CA GLU A 123 2.55 -2.59 -8.69
C GLU A 123 2.79 -3.31 -7.36
N MET A 124 1.76 -3.42 -6.52
CA MET A 124 1.86 -4.13 -5.25
C MET A 124 1.66 -5.64 -5.42
N PHE A 125 2.44 -6.42 -4.68
CA PHE A 125 2.30 -7.87 -4.53
C PHE A 125 2.01 -8.21 -3.07
N GLY A 126 0.83 -8.77 -2.81
CA GLY A 126 0.42 -9.23 -1.49
C GLY A 126 1.17 -10.50 -1.07
N VAL A 127 1.39 -10.61 0.24
CA VAL A 127 2.02 -11.77 0.87
C VAL A 127 0.99 -12.89 1.05
N THR A 128 1.30 -14.06 0.50
CA THR A 128 0.57 -15.31 0.74
C THR A 128 1.18 -16.05 1.91
N TRP A 129 0.46 -16.08 3.03
CA TRP A 129 1.02 -16.56 4.30
C TRP A 129 1.18 -18.08 4.44
N GLY A 130 0.71 -18.86 3.47
CA GLY A 130 0.74 -20.32 3.52
C GLY A 130 2.15 -20.93 3.57
N ASN A 131 3.16 -20.24 3.02
CA ASN A 131 4.54 -20.74 2.92
C ASN A 131 5.58 -19.59 2.92
N VAL A 132 5.48 -18.65 3.86
CA VAL A 132 6.49 -17.58 4.00
C VAL A 132 7.82 -18.19 4.44
N ASN A 133 8.71 -18.39 3.49
CA ASN A 133 10.07 -18.85 3.67
C ASN A 133 11.00 -18.03 2.76
N GLN A 134 12.30 -18.27 2.87
CA GLN A 134 13.31 -17.56 2.09
C GLN A 134 13.03 -17.61 0.57
N HIS A 135 12.69 -18.78 0.03
CA HIS A 135 12.45 -18.95 -1.41
C HIS A 135 11.22 -18.16 -1.87
N TYR A 136 10.13 -18.18 -1.09
CA TYR A 136 8.95 -17.37 -1.35
C TYR A 136 9.27 -15.87 -1.33
N ALA A 137 10.00 -15.41 -0.31
CA ALA A 137 10.35 -14.00 -0.17
C ALA A 137 11.30 -13.53 -1.29
N GLU A 138 12.23 -14.36 -1.75
CA GLU A 138 13.04 -14.05 -2.93
C GLU A 138 12.17 -13.90 -4.18
N GLY A 139 11.19 -14.77 -4.39
CA GLY A 139 10.21 -14.63 -5.47
C GLY A 139 9.44 -13.30 -5.39
N LEU A 140 8.96 -12.95 -4.19
CA LEU A 140 8.23 -11.70 -3.95
C LEU A 140 9.06 -10.45 -4.29
N VAL A 141 10.34 -10.43 -3.89
CA VAL A 141 11.28 -9.34 -4.22
C VAL A 141 11.43 -9.20 -5.72
N LYS A 142 11.73 -10.30 -6.42
CA LYS A 142 11.94 -10.30 -7.89
C LYS A 142 10.70 -9.83 -8.64
N ASP A 143 9.54 -10.34 -8.24
CA ASP A 143 8.26 -9.96 -8.82
C ASP A 143 7.96 -8.46 -8.62
N SER A 144 8.22 -7.93 -7.42
CA SER A 144 8.04 -6.51 -7.10
C SER A 144 8.97 -5.61 -7.92
N LEU A 145 10.22 -6.02 -8.15
CA LEU A 145 11.18 -5.26 -8.95
C LEU A 145 10.83 -5.30 -10.44
N ARG A 146 10.32 -6.43 -10.95
CA ARG A 146 10.02 -6.63 -12.38
C ARG A 146 8.93 -5.71 -12.93
N VAL A 147 8.00 -5.25 -12.10
CA VAL A 147 6.91 -4.35 -12.55
C VAL A 147 7.33 -2.89 -12.62
N VAL A 148 8.45 -2.53 -12.00
CA VAL A 148 9.03 -1.20 -12.14
C VAL A 148 9.67 -1.10 -13.52
N LYS A 149 9.07 -0.28 -14.40
CA LYS A 149 9.41 -0.16 -15.83
C LYS A 149 10.89 0.14 -16.14
N ASN A 150 11.69 0.54 -15.15
CA ASN A 150 13.06 1.00 -15.30
C ASN A 150 14.12 0.13 -14.60
N ILE A 151 13.80 -1.10 -14.17
CA ILE A 151 14.79 -2.02 -13.55
C ILE A 151 14.97 -3.25 -14.44
N ILE A 152 16.05 -3.27 -15.21
CA ILE A 152 16.34 -4.32 -16.21
C ILE A 152 17.37 -5.33 -15.69
N SER A 153 18.03 -5.07 -14.55
CA SER A 153 18.88 -6.08 -13.89
C SER A 153 18.84 -6.02 -12.38
N GLU A 154 18.39 -7.11 -11.75
CA GLU A 154 18.59 -7.37 -10.33
C GLU A 154 20.09 -7.59 -10.06
N ASN A 155 20.81 -6.59 -9.54
CA ASN A 155 22.14 -6.85 -9.01
C ASN A 155 22.50 -5.88 -7.86
N PRO A 156 23.20 -6.34 -6.81
CA PRO A 156 23.71 -7.70 -6.63
C PRO A 156 22.63 -8.73 -6.20
N VAL A 157 22.66 -9.96 -6.73
CA VAL A 157 21.80 -11.09 -6.28
C VAL A 157 21.82 -11.29 -4.75
N GLY A 158 22.91 -10.88 -4.08
CA GLY A 158 23.01 -10.84 -2.61
C GLY A 158 22.03 -9.87 -1.92
N SER A 159 21.61 -8.79 -2.59
CA SER A 159 20.58 -7.87 -2.09
C SER A 159 19.19 -8.51 -2.13
N VAL A 160 18.84 -9.28 -3.17
CA VAL A 160 17.56 -10.02 -3.21
C VAL A 160 17.47 -11.02 -2.06
N VAL A 161 18.51 -11.82 -1.84
CA VAL A 161 18.57 -12.77 -0.72
C VAL A 161 18.49 -12.04 0.63
N GLY A 162 19.21 -10.91 0.77
CA GLY A 162 19.20 -10.09 1.99
C GLY A 162 17.82 -9.49 2.29
N SER A 163 17.19 -8.87 1.29
CA SER A 163 15.84 -8.32 1.39
C SER A 163 14.82 -9.40 1.70
N ALA A 164 14.94 -10.57 1.07
CA ALA A 164 14.09 -11.72 1.36
C ALA A 164 14.24 -12.21 2.81
N LYS A 165 15.47 -12.26 3.36
CA LYS A 165 15.68 -12.60 4.78
C LYS A 165 14.99 -11.60 5.70
N LEU A 166 15.17 -10.31 5.42
CA LEU A 166 14.54 -9.24 6.19
C LEU A 166 13.00 -9.32 6.11
N ILE A 167 12.44 -9.59 4.92
CA ILE A 167 11.00 -9.83 4.74
C ILE A 167 10.54 -11.00 5.60
N VAL A 168 11.24 -12.15 5.57
CA VAL A 168 10.90 -13.31 6.40
C VAL A 168 10.94 -12.95 7.89
N ASP A 169 11.97 -12.22 8.34
CA ASP A 169 12.12 -11.80 9.73
C ASP A 169 10.99 -10.84 10.17
N ILE A 170 10.58 -9.90 9.31
CA ILE A 170 9.47 -8.97 9.57
C ILE A 170 8.15 -9.75 9.66
N LEU A 171 7.88 -10.60 8.67
CA LEU A 171 6.66 -11.40 8.61
C LEU A 171 6.58 -12.41 9.76
N GLY A 172 7.71 -12.94 10.24
CA GLY A 172 7.76 -13.83 11.41
C GLY A 172 7.31 -13.18 12.72
N LYS A 173 7.37 -11.85 12.83
CA LYS A 173 6.99 -11.10 14.05
C LYS A 173 5.49 -10.88 14.18
N ARG A 174 4.77 -10.72 13.07
CA ARG A 174 3.34 -10.39 13.09
C ARG A 174 2.63 -10.84 11.82
N LYS A 175 1.54 -11.58 11.99
CA LYS A 175 0.73 -12.13 10.90
C LYS A 175 -0.45 -11.21 10.54
N VAL A 176 -0.22 -10.28 9.61
CA VAL A 176 -1.22 -9.31 9.10
C VAL A 176 -1.16 -9.26 7.57
N GLY A 177 -2.16 -8.64 6.92
CA GLY A 177 -2.05 -8.38 5.48
C GLY A 177 -0.82 -7.54 5.22
N SER A 178 0.03 -8.04 4.34
CA SER A 178 1.35 -7.47 4.05
C SER A 178 1.56 -7.45 2.55
N GLY A 179 2.19 -6.41 2.03
CA GLY A 179 2.33 -6.21 0.58
C GLY A 179 3.67 -5.55 0.25
N SER A 180 4.34 -6.09 -0.76
CA SER A 180 5.61 -5.60 -1.27
C SER A 180 5.35 -4.70 -2.48
N ILE A 181 5.98 -3.53 -2.51
CA ILE A 181 5.89 -2.56 -3.60
C ILE A 181 7.17 -1.73 -3.65
N ALA A 182 7.66 -1.43 -4.85
CA ALA A 182 8.81 -0.57 -5.04
C ALA A 182 8.40 0.91 -5.14
N ALA A 183 9.25 1.80 -4.62
CA ALA A 183 9.06 3.24 -4.65
C ALA A 183 10.20 3.89 -5.44
N GLN A 184 9.88 4.88 -6.27
CA GLN A 184 10.89 5.80 -6.82
C GLN A 184 11.42 6.69 -5.69
N THR A 185 12.71 7.03 -5.72
CA THR A 185 13.35 7.92 -4.75
C THR A 185 13.66 9.28 -5.36
N SER A 186 13.55 10.36 -4.59
CA SER A 186 13.99 11.70 -5.03
C SER A 186 15.50 11.85 -5.19
N GLU A 187 16.29 10.88 -4.70
CA GLU A 187 17.75 10.90 -4.80
C GLU A 187 18.27 10.40 -6.15
N SER A 188 17.46 9.65 -6.91
CA SER A 188 17.87 9.06 -8.17
C SER A 188 16.68 8.67 -9.03
N ASP A 189 16.76 8.97 -10.33
CA ASP A 189 15.77 8.56 -11.33
C ASP A 189 15.97 7.10 -11.80
N THR A 190 17.06 6.45 -11.39
CA THR A 190 17.42 5.07 -11.79
C THR A 190 17.39 4.07 -10.64
N GLU A 191 17.00 4.52 -9.45
CA GLU A 191 16.92 3.67 -8.26
C GLU A 191 15.50 3.57 -7.73
N VAL A 192 15.24 2.46 -7.06
CA VAL A 192 14.05 2.28 -6.24
C VAL A 192 14.41 1.76 -4.87
N GLU A 193 13.49 1.96 -3.95
CA GLU A 193 13.48 1.29 -2.66
C GLU A 193 12.29 0.34 -2.59
N LEU A 194 12.52 -0.87 -2.12
CA LEU A 194 11.48 -1.86 -1.90
C LEU A 194 10.86 -1.69 -0.51
N PHE A 195 9.55 -1.46 -0.46
CA PHE A 195 8.79 -1.35 0.78
C PHE A 195 7.96 -2.60 1.02
N LEU A 196 7.94 -3.07 2.27
CA LEU A 196 6.97 -4.03 2.78
C LEU A 196 5.98 -3.29 3.69
N PHE A 197 4.76 -3.06 3.20
CA PHE A 197 3.66 -2.52 3.99
C PHE A 197 3.00 -3.62 4.81
N GLN A 198 2.59 -3.30 6.03
CA GLN A 198 1.85 -4.19 6.94
C GLN A 198 0.66 -3.45 7.55
N MET A 199 -0.53 -3.97 7.30
CA MET A 199 -1.77 -3.30 7.69
C MET A 199 -2.16 -3.58 9.14
N ASN A 200 -2.62 -2.53 9.83
CA ASN A 200 -3.19 -2.63 11.16
C ASN A 200 -4.46 -1.76 11.29
N ASN A 201 -5.53 -2.27 10.69
CA ASN A 201 -6.85 -1.64 10.68
C ASN A 201 -6.88 -0.26 10.03
N SER A 202 -6.74 0.81 10.81
CA SER A 202 -6.79 2.22 10.36
C SER A 202 -5.41 2.84 10.20
N ASP A 203 -4.37 2.04 10.37
CA ASP A 203 -3.00 2.44 10.11
C ASP A 203 -2.24 1.34 9.37
N THR A 204 -1.05 1.70 8.89
CA THR A 204 -0.09 0.77 8.31
C THR A 204 1.30 1.09 8.82
N ASP A 205 2.05 0.04 9.09
CA ASP A 205 3.50 0.11 9.20
C ASP A 205 4.10 -0.14 7.81
N ALA A 206 5.32 0.33 7.58
CA ALA A 206 6.10 -0.07 6.41
C ALA A 206 7.59 -0.16 6.75
N SER A 207 8.27 -1.11 6.12
CA SER A 207 9.73 -1.27 6.25
C SER A 207 10.38 -1.17 4.89
N MET A 208 11.44 -0.38 4.80
CA MET A 208 12.37 -0.43 3.67
C MET A 208 13.16 -1.73 3.76
N THR A 209 13.09 -2.52 2.69
CA THR A 209 13.63 -3.88 2.65
C THR A 209 14.79 -4.02 1.69
N GLY A 210 15.05 -3.04 0.82
CA GLY A 210 16.21 -3.05 -0.06
C GLY A 210 16.17 -1.95 -1.11
N ARG A 211 17.33 -1.33 -1.34
CA ARG A 211 17.56 -0.36 -2.42
C ARG A 211 18.13 -1.07 -3.65
N TYR A 212 17.63 -0.73 -4.82
CA TYR A 212 18.00 -1.35 -6.09
C TYR A 212 18.23 -0.28 -7.16
N GLN A 213 19.25 -0.49 -7.97
CA GLN A 213 19.69 0.45 -8.99
C GLN A 213 19.73 -0.23 -10.37
N HIS A 214 19.42 0.55 -11.41
CA HIS A 214 19.72 0.20 -12.79
C HIS A 214 21.17 0.60 -13.17
N PRO A 215 21.94 -0.25 -13.89
CA PRO A 215 23.26 0.11 -14.43
C PRO A 215 23.26 1.32 -15.36
#